data_AF-A0A6L7Q181-F1
#
_entry.id   AF-A0A6L7Q181-F1
#
_cell.length_a   1.000
_cell.length_b   1.000
_cell.length_c   1.000
_cell.angle_alpha   90.00
_cell.angle_beta   90.00
_cell.angle_gamma   90.00
#
_symmetry.space_group_name_H-M   'P 1'
#
loop_
_entity.id
_entity.type
_entity.pdbx_description
1 polymer ?
#
loop_
_entity_poly.entity_id
_entity_poly.type
_entity_poly.pdbx_seq_one_letter_code
_entity_poly.pdbx_strand_id
1 'polypeptide(L)'
;MTIAADGYAHPEYLTDPAWVAAHLDDPNVVVLDCANTADAWQRGHVPGAAHVPDNWAKNPDDRQHVMTPEQFKAYAESLGVGDDTTVVTYDHAQGLTAARMWWVFSYYGHRNVKVLNGGWRAWVNAGQPIDFGRPRPPASVTFTPRADQSYIATGDELKSACSLDGVRDNVVVWDVRSDAEWDGTAANYRNQRIGHVPGAVHLEWFHLMDRNTHEFKPAAEIRQILTEHGITPDKTAYSY
;
A
#
# COMPACT_ATOMS: atom_id res chain seq x y z
N MET A 1 13.08 -12.63 11.44
CA MET A 1 14.21 -12.04 10.70
C MET A 1 14.09 -10.53 10.83
N THR A 2 15.18 -9.78 10.66
CA THR A 2 15.09 -8.30 10.61
C THR A 2 14.93 -7.88 9.16
N ILE A 3 14.23 -6.77 8.89
CA ILE A 3 14.03 -6.23 7.54
C ILE A 3 15.35 -6.05 6.78
N ALA A 4 16.43 -5.67 7.49
CA ALA A 4 17.76 -5.55 6.91
C ALA A 4 18.34 -6.88 6.42
N ALA A 5 17.99 -8.00 7.05
CA ALA A 5 18.45 -9.33 6.66
C ALA A 5 17.73 -9.89 5.43
N ASP A 6 16.55 -9.34 5.09
CA ASP A 6 15.71 -9.84 3.99
C ASP A 6 16.13 -9.31 2.61
N GLY A 7 17.10 -8.40 2.54
CA GLY A 7 17.79 -8.01 1.30
C GLY A 7 16.97 -7.12 0.35
N TYR A 8 15.96 -6.41 0.85
CA TYR A 8 15.16 -5.47 0.05
C TYR A 8 16.03 -4.36 -0.57
N ALA A 9 15.66 -3.92 -1.77
CA ALA A 9 16.34 -2.79 -2.43
C ALA A 9 16.12 -1.46 -1.70
N HIS A 10 14.96 -1.31 -1.07
CA HIS A 10 14.56 -0.15 -0.29
C HIS A 10 14.07 -0.59 1.11
N PRO A 11 14.98 -1.04 2.00
CA PRO A 11 14.59 -1.47 3.34
C PRO A 11 13.97 -0.33 4.16
N GLU A 12 14.23 0.92 3.79
CA GLU A 12 13.66 2.11 4.43
C GLU A 12 12.13 2.23 4.31
N TYR A 13 11.49 1.55 3.35
CA TYR A 13 10.03 1.54 3.18
C TYR A 13 9.32 0.57 4.11
N LEU A 14 10.04 -0.30 4.81
CA LEU A 14 9.48 -1.24 5.77
C LEU A 14 9.93 -0.90 7.18
N THR A 15 9.10 -1.25 8.16
CA THR A 15 9.44 -1.23 9.58
C THR A 15 8.89 -2.46 10.29
N ASP A 16 9.34 -2.72 11.51
CA ASP A 16 8.95 -3.88 12.30
C ASP A 16 8.30 -3.47 13.64
N PRO A 17 7.66 -4.39 14.37
CA PRO A 17 7.01 -4.07 15.63
C PRO A 17 7.96 -3.49 16.69
N ALA A 18 9.24 -3.90 16.70
CA ALA A 18 10.21 -3.41 17.68
C ALA A 18 10.56 -1.94 17.42
N TRP A 19 10.74 -1.57 16.15
CA TRP A 19 10.95 -0.18 15.77
C TRP A 19 9.74 0.68 16.13
N VAL A 20 8.52 0.26 15.79
CA VAL A 20 7.31 1.03 16.12
C VAL A 20 7.15 1.20 17.63
N ALA A 21 7.37 0.13 18.40
CA ALA A 21 7.32 0.19 19.87
C ALA A 21 8.34 1.17 20.47
N ALA A 22 9.54 1.26 19.89
CA ALA A 22 10.58 2.18 20.33
C ALA A 22 10.26 3.66 20.02
N HIS A 23 9.28 3.95 19.16
CA HIS A 23 8.94 5.31 18.71
C HIS A 23 7.50 5.72 19.06
N LEU A 24 6.80 4.99 19.93
CA LEU A 24 5.41 5.32 20.31
C LEU A 24 5.25 6.71 20.95
N ASP A 25 6.31 7.21 21.59
CA ASP A 25 6.34 8.51 22.24
C ASP A 25 7.08 9.58 21.41
N ASP A 26 7.54 9.25 20.19
CA ASP A 26 8.18 10.22 19.29
C ASP A 26 7.11 11.14 18.68
N PRO A 27 7.11 12.46 18.96
CA PRO A 27 6.11 13.37 18.43
C PRO A 27 6.19 13.55 16.90
N ASN A 28 7.28 13.12 16.26
CA ASN A 28 7.43 13.18 14.81
C ASN A 28 7.02 11.88 14.12
N VAL A 29 6.59 10.85 14.85
CA VAL A 29 6.12 9.58 14.28
C VAL A 29 4.61 9.50 14.40
N VAL A 30 3.95 9.28 13.26
CA VAL A 30 2.50 9.06 13.20
C VAL A 30 2.24 7.65 12.69
N VAL A 31 1.59 6.84 13.51
CA VAL A 31 1.14 5.50 13.14
C VAL A 31 -0.30 5.58 12.63
N LEU A 32 -0.55 5.00 11.46
CA LEU A 32 -1.83 5.03 10.76
C LEU A 32 -2.39 3.60 10.63
N ASP A 33 -3.52 3.36 11.26
CA ASP A 33 -4.29 2.13 11.07
C ASP A 33 -5.17 2.26 9.82
N CYS A 34 -4.80 1.50 8.80
CA CYS A 34 -5.46 1.43 7.49
C CYS A 34 -6.47 0.28 7.40
N ALA A 35 -6.96 -0.27 8.52
CA ALA A 35 -7.97 -1.32 8.52
C ALA A 35 -9.24 -0.93 7.73
N ASN A 36 -9.94 -1.93 7.21
CA ASN A 36 -11.13 -1.73 6.37
C ASN A 36 -12.35 -1.22 7.14
N THR A 37 -12.35 -1.30 8.47
CA THR A 37 -13.49 -0.89 9.29
C THR A 37 -13.03 -0.21 10.56
N ALA A 38 -13.79 0.81 10.98
CA ALA A 38 -13.59 1.47 12.26
C ALA A 38 -13.68 0.52 13.45
N ASP A 39 -14.54 -0.50 13.35
CA ASP A 39 -14.67 -1.52 14.39
C ASP A 39 -13.38 -2.32 14.60
N ALA A 40 -12.55 -2.51 13.57
CA ALA A 40 -11.28 -3.21 13.72
C ALA A 40 -10.33 -2.43 14.65
N TRP A 41 -10.13 -1.15 14.38
CA TRP A 41 -9.35 -0.24 15.21
C TRP A 41 -9.92 -0.13 16.64
N GLN A 42 -11.24 -0.01 16.79
CA GLN A 42 -11.89 0.11 18.11
C GLN A 42 -11.72 -1.13 18.99
N ARG A 43 -11.57 -2.32 18.39
CA ARG A 43 -11.32 -3.57 19.11
C ARG A 43 -9.87 -3.75 19.55
N GLY A 44 -8.98 -2.85 19.17
CA GLY A 44 -7.57 -2.88 19.51
C GLY A 44 -6.72 -2.33 18.38
N HIS A 45 -5.80 -1.45 18.71
CA HIS A 45 -4.88 -0.82 17.76
C HIS A 45 -3.50 -0.62 18.40
N VAL A 46 -2.51 -0.31 17.55
CA VAL A 46 -1.18 0.12 18.00
C VAL A 46 -1.36 1.41 18.84
N PRO A 47 -0.77 1.53 20.03
CA PRO A 47 -0.94 2.70 20.88
C PRO A 47 -0.66 4.01 20.15
N GLY A 48 -1.58 4.97 20.28
CA GLY A 48 -1.47 6.27 19.61
C GLY A 48 -1.77 6.26 18.11
N ALA A 49 -2.05 5.11 17.49
CA ALA A 49 -2.35 5.06 16.05
C ALA A 49 -3.67 5.77 15.71
N ALA A 50 -3.64 6.60 14.68
CA ALA A 50 -4.83 7.22 14.12
C ALA A 50 -5.55 6.25 13.16
N HIS A 51 -6.87 6.14 13.29
CA HIS A 51 -7.69 5.44 12.31
C HIS A 51 -7.73 6.24 11.01
N VAL A 52 -7.50 5.58 9.87
CA VAL A 52 -7.62 6.14 8.51
C VAL A 52 -9.04 5.96 7.97
N PRO A 53 -9.86 7.03 7.82
CA PRO A 53 -11.27 6.89 7.44
C PRO A 53 -11.54 6.30 6.05
N ASP A 54 -10.69 6.61 5.07
CA ASP A 54 -10.71 6.05 3.72
C ASP A 54 -9.32 5.53 3.38
N ASN A 55 -9.13 4.24 3.65
CA ASN A 55 -7.85 3.56 3.46
C ASN A 55 -7.43 3.38 1.99
N TRP A 56 -8.25 3.82 1.04
CA TRP A 56 -7.88 3.94 -0.37
C TRP A 56 -7.51 5.37 -0.80
N ALA A 57 -7.78 6.36 0.06
CA ALA A 57 -7.63 7.80 -0.17
C ALA A 57 -8.20 8.25 -1.53
N LYS A 58 -9.40 7.76 -1.84
CA LYS A 58 -10.06 8.01 -3.13
C LYS A 58 -10.77 9.36 -3.08
N ASN A 59 -10.80 10.06 -4.20
CA ASN A 59 -11.55 11.30 -4.35
C ASN A 59 -13.02 11.04 -3.96
N PRO A 60 -13.60 11.74 -2.98
CA PRO A 60 -14.99 11.55 -2.58
C PRO A 60 -16.00 11.84 -3.69
N ASP A 61 -15.64 12.69 -4.66
CA ASP A 61 -16.53 13.15 -5.74
C ASP A 61 -16.58 12.17 -6.93
N ASP A 62 -15.50 11.41 -7.16
CA ASP A 62 -15.33 10.57 -8.36
C ASP A 62 -15.04 9.09 -8.02
N ARG A 63 -14.44 8.78 -6.86
CA ARG A 63 -14.06 7.43 -6.38
C ARG A 63 -13.18 6.59 -7.35
N GLN A 64 -12.95 7.03 -8.58
CA GLN A 64 -12.05 6.42 -9.55
C GLN A 64 -10.59 6.77 -9.24
N HIS A 65 -10.33 8.04 -8.98
CA HIS A 65 -8.99 8.56 -8.71
C HIS A 65 -8.70 8.72 -7.22
N VAL A 66 -7.42 8.95 -6.90
CA VAL A 66 -7.02 9.51 -5.59
C VAL A 66 -7.62 10.89 -5.39
N MET A 67 -7.67 11.34 -4.14
CA MET A 67 -8.05 12.71 -3.75
C MET A 67 -7.36 13.79 -4.61
N THR A 68 -7.90 15.00 -4.68
CA THR A 68 -7.11 16.14 -5.22
C THR A 68 -5.98 16.51 -4.23
N PRO A 69 -4.96 17.28 -4.64
CA PRO A 69 -3.94 17.76 -3.72
C PRO A 69 -4.53 18.45 -2.47
N GLU A 70 -5.54 19.29 -2.63
CA GLU A 70 -6.19 20.02 -1.54
C GLU A 70 -6.97 19.09 -0.61
N GLN A 71 -7.68 18.11 -1.18
CA GLN A 71 -8.38 17.09 -0.41
C GLN A 71 -7.39 16.22 0.39
N PHE A 72 -6.30 15.77 -0.23
CA PHE A 72 -5.30 14.95 0.44
C PHE A 72 -4.51 15.73 1.49
N LYS A 73 -4.24 17.02 1.26
CA LYS A 73 -3.66 17.91 2.27
C LYS A 73 -4.52 17.93 3.53
N ALA A 74 -5.81 18.25 3.39
CA ALA A 74 -6.73 18.28 4.53
C ALA A 74 -6.84 16.90 5.20
N TYR A 75 -6.81 15.83 4.40
CA TYR A 75 -6.84 14.46 4.90
C TYR A 75 -5.61 14.12 5.75
N ALA A 76 -4.40 14.37 5.24
CA ALA A 76 -3.14 14.13 5.94
C ALA A 76 -3.03 14.97 7.22
N GLU A 77 -3.37 16.26 7.16
CA GLU A 77 -3.36 17.15 8.33
C GLU A 77 -4.37 16.69 9.40
N SER A 78 -5.54 16.17 9.01
CA SER A 78 -6.52 15.60 9.94
C SER A 78 -6.03 14.33 10.65
N LEU A 79 -5.04 13.65 10.07
CA LEU A 79 -4.36 12.49 10.67
C LEU A 79 -3.12 12.90 11.47
N GLY A 80 -2.81 14.20 11.54
CA GLY A 80 -1.62 14.72 12.23
C GLY A 80 -0.32 14.58 11.44
N VAL A 81 -0.40 14.32 10.14
CA VAL A 81 0.77 14.17 9.26
C VAL A 81 1.12 15.51 8.62
N GLY A 82 2.33 16.00 8.90
CA GLY A 82 2.93 17.17 8.27
C GLY A 82 4.13 16.81 7.38
N ASP A 83 4.78 17.85 6.84
CA ASP A 83 5.90 17.70 5.90
C ASP A 83 7.09 16.90 6.46
N ASP A 84 7.41 17.06 7.75
CA ASP A 84 8.55 16.42 8.42
C ASP A 84 8.19 15.12 9.18
N THR A 85 6.92 14.71 9.14
CA THR A 85 6.45 13.54 9.87
C THR A 85 7.06 12.24 9.30
N THR A 86 7.38 11.29 10.16
CA THR A 86 7.59 9.89 9.78
C THR A 86 6.27 9.15 9.89
N VAL A 87 5.74 8.66 8.77
CA VAL A 87 4.48 7.92 8.74
C VAL A 87 4.74 6.43 8.79
N VAL A 88 4.03 5.69 9.64
CA VAL A 88 3.98 4.22 9.62
C VAL A 88 2.56 3.79 9.32
N THR A 89 2.34 3.14 8.18
CA THR A 89 1.04 2.55 7.84
C THR A 89 1.03 1.07 8.22
N TYR A 90 -0.10 0.60 8.72
CA TYR A 90 -0.34 -0.83 8.93
C TYR A 90 -1.81 -1.14 8.69
N ASP A 91 -2.13 -2.42 8.50
CA ASP A 91 -3.51 -2.87 8.37
C ASP A 91 -3.70 -4.26 8.99
N HIS A 92 -4.91 -4.78 8.79
CA HIS A 92 -5.34 -6.12 9.18
C HIS A 92 -5.49 -7.05 7.95
N ALA A 93 -5.03 -6.60 6.78
CA ALA A 93 -5.34 -7.15 5.45
C ALA A 93 -4.05 -7.45 4.65
N GLN A 94 -3.05 -8.02 5.33
CA GLN A 94 -1.78 -8.45 4.73
C GLN A 94 -1.05 -7.32 3.97
N GLY A 95 -1.13 -6.09 4.47
CA GLY A 95 -0.42 -4.95 3.91
C GLY A 95 -1.11 -4.31 2.69
N LEU A 96 -2.26 -4.82 2.24
CA LEU A 96 -2.96 -4.30 1.06
C LEU A 96 -3.28 -2.80 1.17
N THR A 97 -3.96 -2.39 2.24
CA THR A 97 -4.41 -1.01 2.41
C THR A 97 -3.33 -0.13 3.04
N ALA A 98 -2.42 -0.73 3.81
CA ALA A 98 -1.23 -0.05 4.31
C ALA A 98 -0.28 0.34 3.16
N ALA A 99 -0.01 -0.57 2.22
CA ALA A 99 0.80 -0.32 1.03
C ALA A 99 0.11 0.67 0.08
N ARG A 100 -1.22 0.58 -0.06
CA ARG A 100 -2.00 1.61 -0.77
C ARG A 100 -1.77 3.00 -0.18
N MET A 101 -1.90 3.16 1.13
CA MET A 101 -1.68 4.45 1.78
C MET A 101 -0.22 4.93 1.65
N TRP A 102 0.75 4.04 1.79
CA TRP A 102 2.17 4.32 1.51
C TRP A 102 2.38 4.85 0.08
N TRP A 103 1.74 4.24 -0.92
CA TRP A 103 1.81 4.67 -2.31
C TRP A 103 1.16 6.06 -2.50
N VAL A 104 0.04 6.33 -1.82
CA VAL A 104 -0.63 7.65 -1.91
C VAL A 104 0.25 8.76 -1.33
N PHE A 105 0.86 8.57 -0.14
CA PHE A 105 1.81 9.54 0.41
C PHE A 105 3.00 9.77 -0.53
N SER A 106 3.54 8.68 -1.11
CA SER A 106 4.62 8.73 -2.09
C SER A 106 4.22 9.51 -3.36
N TYR A 107 3.00 9.32 -3.85
CA TYR A 107 2.45 10.06 -4.99
C TYR A 107 2.39 11.56 -4.70
N TYR A 108 2.05 11.99 -3.49
CA TYR A 108 2.11 13.41 -3.08
C TYR A 108 3.49 13.85 -2.58
N GLY A 109 4.55 13.10 -2.87
CA GLY A 109 5.93 13.49 -2.61
C GLY A 109 6.39 13.35 -1.15
N HIS A 110 5.57 12.77 -0.27
CA HIS A 110 5.96 12.49 1.11
C HIS A 110 6.68 11.14 1.18
N ARG A 111 8.01 11.17 1.23
CA ARG A 111 8.88 9.98 1.14
C ARG A 111 9.16 9.31 2.47
N ASN A 112 8.93 10.00 3.59
CA ASN A 112 9.18 9.48 4.92
C ASN A 112 8.02 8.62 5.44
N VAL A 113 7.64 7.62 4.65
CA VAL A 113 6.53 6.72 4.92
C VAL A 113 7.00 5.26 4.85
N LYS A 114 6.57 4.48 5.82
CA LYS A 114 6.94 3.07 6.02
C LYS A 114 5.68 2.22 6.16
N VAL A 115 5.77 0.95 5.76
CA VAL A 115 4.76 -0.06 6.05
C VAL A 115 5.27 -0.95 7.19
N LEU A 116 4.45 -1.16 8.22
CA LEU A 116 4.73 -2.16 9.26
C LEU A 116 4.61 -3.56 8.65
N ASN A 117 5.75 -4.23 8.47
CA ASN A 117 5.81 -5.55 7.86
C ASN A 117 5.05 -6.58 8.71
N GLY A 118 4.08 -7.29 8.12
CA GLY A 118 3.16 -8.18 8.84
C GLY A 118 1.99 -7.48 9.56
N GLY A 119 1.95 -6.15 9.56
CA GLY A 119 0.83 -5.33 10.03
C GLY A 119 0.40 -5.63 11.47
N TRP A 120 -0.91 -5.57 11.70
CA TRP A 120 -1.51 -5.85 13.02
C TRP A 120 -1.16 -7.24 13.56
N ARG A 121 -1.03 -8.23 12.67
CA ARG A 121 -0.72 -9.61 13.06
C ARG A 121 0.69 -9.71 13.64
N ALA A 122 1.68 -9.10 12.99
CA ALA A 122 3.05 -9.06 13.51
C ALA A 122 3.13 -8.30 14.83
N TRP A 123 2.39 -7.20 14.98
CA TRP A 123 2.32 -6.43 16.23
C TRP A 123 1.85 -7.29 17.41
N VAL A 124 0.72 -7.98 17.24
CA VAL A 124 0.13 -8.85 18.28
C VAL A 124 1.05 -10.05 18.57
N ASN A 125 1.59 -10.70 17.54
CA ASN A 125 2.47 -11.85 17.70
C ASN A 125 3.78 -11.51 18.40
N ALA A 126 4.28 -10.27 18.23
CA ALA A 126 5.44 -9.76 18.94
C ALA A 126 5.14 -9.42 20.43
N GLY A 127 3.90 -9.57 20.89
CA GLY A 127 3.50 -9.29 22.27
C GLY A 127 3.57 -7.80 22.62
N GLN A 128 3.47 -6.92 21.61
CA GLN A 128 3.53 -5.48 21.83
C GLN A 128 2.25 -4.94 22.49
N PRO A 129 2.31 -3.78 23.16
CA PRO A 129 1.15 -3.20 23.84
C PRO A 129 -0.01 -2.91 22.88
N ILE A 130 -1.24 -3.02 23.36
CA ILE A 130 -2.47 -2.75 22.58
C ILE A 130 -3.26 -1.66 23.29
N ASP A 131 -3.73 -0.69 22.52
CA ASP A 131 -4.61 0.37 22.99
C ASP A 131 -6.05 0.17 22.48
N PHE A 132 -7.00 0.67 23.25
CA PHE A 132 -8.45 0.65 22.98
C PHE A 132 -9.07 2.05 23.17
N GLY A 133 -8.22 3.06 23.39
CA GLY A 133 -8.58 4.44 23.66
C GLY A 133 -9.21 5.14 22.45
N ARG A 134 -9.51 6.42 22.63
CA ARG A 134 -9.99 7.30 21.55
C ARG A 134 -8.82 7.86 20.75
N PRO A 135 -9.03 8.27 19.49
CA PRO A 135 -7.97 8.89 18.70
C PRO A 135 -7.43 10.13 19.45
N ARG A 136 -6.11 10.27 19.52
CA ARG A 136 -5.50 11.49 20.01
C ARG A 136 -5.83 12.62 19.03
N PRO A 137 -6.18 13.84 19.50
CA PRO A 137 -6.32 14.98 18.62
C PRO A 137 -5.02 15.18 17.83
N PRO A 138 -5.08 15.37 16.50
CA PRO A 138 -3.89 15.57 15.70
C PRO A 138 -3.19 16.86 16.12
N ALA A 139 -1.85 16.87 16.03
CA ALA A 139 -1.08 18.09 16.17
C ALA A 139 -1.44 19.07 15.05
N SER A 140 -1.34 20.36 15.33
CA SER A 140 -1.43 21.38 14.28
C SER A 140 -0.19 21.28 13.40
N VAL A 141 -0.37 20.75 12.18
CA VAL A 141 0.70 20.51 11.22
C VAL A 141 0.38 21.18 9.89
N THR A 142 1.37 21.22 8.99
CA THR A 142 1.15 21.63 7.60
C THR A 142 1.67 20.52 6.69
N PHE A 143 0.84 20.13 5.73
CA PHE A 143 1.20 19.20 4.67
C PHE A 143 1.19 19.92 3.32
N THR A 144 2.27 19.75 2.55
CA THR A 144 2.48 20.36 1.24
C THR A 144 2.47 19.27 0.17
N PRO A 145 1.32 18.99 -0.48
CA PRO A 145 1.22 17.93 -1.47
C PRO A 145 2.02 18.28 -2.73
N ARG A 146 2.84 17.33 -3.19
CA ARG A 146 3.63 17.42 -4.43
C ARG A 146 3.32 16.22 -5.30
N ALA A 147 2.18 16.28 -5.99
CA ALA A 147 1.71 15.19 -6.85
C ALA A 147 2.72 14.88 -7.98
N ASP A 148 3.14 13.63 -8.07
CA ASP A 148 4.06 13.12 -9.09
C ASP A 148 3.31 12.17 -10.05
N GLN A 149 2.98 12.68 -11.24
CA GLN A 149 2.21 11.92 -12.23
C GLN A 149 2.93 10.67 -12.74
N SER A 150 4.24 10.51 -12.52
CA SER A 150 4.98 9.30 -12.90
C SER A 150 4.55 8.04 -12.13
N TYR A 151 3.81 8.18 -11.03
CA TYR A 151 3.25 7.08 -10.25
C TYR A 151 1.96 6.51 -10.86
N ILE A 152 1.35 7.21 -11.83
CA ILE A 152 0.07 6.83 -12.42
C ILE A 152 0.30 6.49 -13.90
N ALA A 153 -0.07 5.27 -14.29
CA ALA A 153 -0.26 4.92 -15.69
C ALA A 153 -1.70 5.24 -16.09
N THR A 154 -1.86 6.00 -17.17
CA THR A 154 -3.17 6.34 -17.74
C THR A 154 -3.71 5.22 -18.61
N GLY A 155 -5.02 5.21 -18.83
CA GLY A 155 -5.65 4.24 -19.74
C GLY A 155 -5.13 4.36 -21.18
N ASP A 156 -4.74 5.55 -21.64
CA ASP A 156 -4.23 5.74 -22.99
C ASP A 156 -2.77 5.31 -23.13
N GLU A 157 -1.95 5.47 -22.09
CA GLU A 157 -0.60 4.87 -22.03
C GLU A 157 -0.70 3.34 -22.08
N LEU A 158 -1.60 2.74 -21.28
CA LEU A 158 -1.81 1.30 -21.27
C LEU A 158 -2.28 0.78 -22.64
N LYS A 159 -3.31 1.41 -23.24
CA LYS A 159 -3.79 1.06 -24.60
C LYS A 159 -2.69 1.19 -25.66
N SER A 160 -1.78 2.15 -25.50
CA SER A 160 -0.67 2.31 -26.43
C SER A 160 0.38 1.21 -26.27
N ALA A 161 0.49 0.62 -25.08
CA ALA A 161 1.48 -0.39 -24.73
C ALA A 161 1.03 -1.85 -24.98
N CYS A 162 -0.27 -2.11 -25.16
CA CYS A 162 -0.81 -3.45 -25.38
C CYS A 162 -1.75 -3.55 -26.60
N SER A 163 -1.79 -4.72 -27.23
CA SER A 163 -2.75 -5.10 -28.28
C SER A 163 -3.18 -6.56 -28.11
N LEU A 164 -4.07 -7.05 -28.98
CA LEU A 164 -4.44 -8.47 -29.00
C LEU A 164 -3.26 -9.40 -29.36
N ASP A 165 -2.22 -8.87 -30.00
CA ASP A 165 -1.03 -9.61 -30.38
C ASP A 165 0.05 -9.63 -29.28
N GLY A 166 -0.16 -8.90 -28.17
CA GLY A 166 0.74 -8.86 -27.01
C GLY A 166 1.03 -7.45 -26.51
N VAL A 167 2.05 -7.35 -25.65
CA VAL A 167 2.57 -6.07 -25.13
C VAL A 167 3.88 -5.70 -25.84
N ARG A 168 4.25 -4.42 -25.83
CA ARG A 168 5.57 -3.98 -26.34
C ARG A 168 6.70 -4.69 -25.59
N ASP A 169 7.80 -5.01 -26.29
CA ASP A 169 8.91 -5.82 -25.75
C ASP A 169 9.50 -5.31 -24.42
N ASN A 170 9.52 -3.99 -24.22
CA ASN A 170 10.07 -3.33 -23.04
C ASN A 170 9.02 -3.03 -21.95
N VAL A 171 7.83 -3.63 -22.04
CA VAL A 171 6.71 -3.44 -21.11
C VAL A 171 6.27 -4.78 -20.54
N VAL A 172 5.84 -4.78 -19.28
CA VAL A 172 5.03 -5.84 -18.70
C VAL A 172 3.76 -5.23 -18.13
N VAL A 173 2.60 -5.76 -18.54
CA VAL A 173 1.32 -5.43 -17.92
C VAL A 173 1.03 -6.52 -16.90
N TRP A 174 0.98 -6.17 -15.63
CA TRP A 174 0.89 -7.11 -14.52
C TRP A 174 -0.45 -6.97 -13.79
N ASP A 175 -1.33 -7.95 -13.99
CA ASP A 175 -2.60 -8.08 -13.29
C ASP A 175 -2.39 -8.75 -11.94
N VAL A 176 -2.66 -8.02 -10.85
CA VAL A 176 -2.48 -8.51 -9.48
C VAL A 176 -3.78 -9.01 -8.82
N ARG A 177 -4.89 -9.05 -9.56
CA ARG A 177 -6.20 -9.45 -9.03
C ARG A 177 -6.25 -10.95 -8.73
N SER A 178 -7.42 -11.46 -8.35
CA SER A 178 -7.60 -12.91 -8.13
C SER A 178 -7.65 -13.71 -9.42
N ASP A 179 -7.34 -15.02 -9.33
CA ASP A 179 -7.48 -15.98 -10.45
C ASP A 179 -8.85 -15.87 -11.15
N ALA A 180 -9.92 -15.72 -10.35
CA ALA A 180 -11.30 -15.66 -10.85
C ALA A 180 -11.63 -14.32 -11.56
N GLU A 181 -10.97 -13.23 -11.15
CA GLU A 181 -11.09 -11.94 -11.84
C GLU A 181 -10.27 -11.91 -13.13
N TRP A 182 -9.13 -12.60 -13.13
CA TRP A 182 -8.24 -12.78 -14.27
C TRP A 182 -8.89 -13.63 -15.37
N ASP A 183 -9.39 -14.82 -15.03
CA ASP A 183 -10.00 -15.74 -15.99
C ASP A 183 -11.43 -15.33 -16.41
N GLY A 184 -12.00 -14.33 -15.72
CA GLY A 184 -13.33 -13.81 -16.00
C GLY A 184 -14.46 -14.71 -15.50
N THR A 185 -14.20 -15.62 -14.55
CA THR A 185 -15.24 -16.46 -13.94
C THR A 185 -15.95 -15.76 -12.78
N ALA A 186 -15.32 -14.76 -12.14
CA ALA A 186 -15.95 -13.86 -11.19
C ALA A 186 -16.50 -12.61 -11.90
N ALA A 187 -17.81 -12.40 -11.78
CA ALA A 187 -18.42 -11.14 -12.17
C ALA A 187 -18.11 -10.05 -11.13
N ASN A 188 -17.38 -9.01 -11.52
CA ASN A 188 -17.45 -7.75 -10.79
C ASN A 188 -18.68 -6.97 -11.29
N TYR A 189 -19.66 -6.77 -10.41
CA TYR A 189 -20.96 -6.14 -10.70
C TYR A 189 -20.87 -4.69 -11.24
N ARG A 190 -19.66 -4.10 -11.26
CA ARG A 190 -19.42 -2.75 -11.79
C ARG A 190 -18.83 -2.73 -13.21
N ASN A 191 -18.27 -3.84 -13.69
CA ASN A 191 -17.56 -3.87 -14.97
C ASN A 191 -18.48 -4.30 -16.11
N GLN A 192 -18.41 -3.59 -17.24
CA GLN A 192 -19.17 -3.96 -18.45
C GLN A 192 -18.61 -5.22 -19.15
N ARG A 193 -17.34 -5.56 -18.87
CA ARG A 193 -16.62 -6.71 -19.42
C ARG A 193 -15.80 -7.37 -18.31
N ILE A 194 -15.61 -8.68 -18.43
CA ILE A 194 -14.81 -9.51 -17.52
C ILE A 194 -13.61 -10.09 -18.27
N GLY A 195 -12.59 -10.54 -17.54
CA GLY A 195 -11.29 -10.94 -18.06
C GLY A 195 -10.19 -9.94 -17.71
N HIS A 196 -9.16 -9.85 -18.54
CA HIS A 196 -7.94 -9.08 -18.30
C HIS A 196 -7.50 -8.27 -19.53
N VAL A 197 -6.52 -7.39 -19.33
CA VAL A 197 -5.91 -6.61 -20.40
C VAL A 197 -5.14 -7.54 -21.35
N PRO A 198 -5.32 -7.45 -22.68
CA PRO A 198 -4.60 -8.30 -23.63
C PRO A 198 -3.07 -8.27 -23.44
N GLY A 199 -2.46 -9.45 -23.45
CA GLY A 199 -1.00 -9.60 -23.27
C GLY A 199 -0.49 -9.38 -21.85
N ALA A 200 -1.36 -9.14 -20.87
CA ALA A 200 -0.97 -9.09 -19.47
C ALA A 200 -0.42 -10.43 -18.98
N VAL A 201 0.40 -10.38 -17.93
CA VAL A 201 0.76 -11.52 -17.09
C VAL A 201 -0.04 -11.48 -15.79
N HIS A 202 -0.30 -12.65 -15.23
CA HIS A 202 -1.03 -12.78 -13.98
C HIS A 202 -0.12 -13.25 -12.85
N LEU A 203 -0.14 -12.51 -11.75
CA LEU A 203 0.44 -12.93 -10.48
C LEU A 203 -0.28 -12.17 -9.38
N GLU A 204 -1.17 -12.84 -8.67
CA GLU A 204 -1.94 -12.22 -7.59
C GLU A 204 -1.02 -11.67 -6.49
N TRP A 205 -1.32 -10.47 -5.99
CA TRP A 205 -0.45 -9.73 -5.07
C TRP A 205 -0.02 -10.53 -3.83
N PHE A 206 -0.91 -11.38 -3.28
CA PHE A 206 -0.61 -12.10 -2.04
C PHE A 206 0.52 -13.12 -2.22
N HIS A 207 0.86 -13.53 -3.45
CA HIS A 207 1.96 -14.47 -3.68
C HIS A 207 3.33 -13.90 -3.28
N LEU A 208 3.41 -12.57 -3.10
CA LEU A 208 4.60 -11.88 -2.61
C LEU A 208 4.64 -11.79 -1.08
N MET A 209 3.65 -12.37 -0.39
CA MET A 209 3.48 -12.34 1.05
C MET A 209 3.59 -13.74 1.65
N ASP A 210 4.08 -13.85 2.88
CA ASP A 210 3.94 -15.05 3.69
C ASP A 210 2.51 -15.14 4.25
N ARG A 211 1.81 -16.26 3.98
CA ARG A 211 0.41 -16.45 4.39
C ARG A 211 0.23 -16.62 5.91
N ASN A 212 1.28 -16.99 6.63
CA ASN A 212 1.23 -17.23 8.06
C ASN A 212 1.66 -16.00 8.86
N THR A 213 2.68 -15.26 8.42
CA THR A 213 3.16 -14.08 9.14
C THR A 213 2.53 -12.79 8.62
N HIS A 214 1.99 -12.80 7.40
CA HIS A 214 1.53 -11.63 6.65
C HIS A 214 2.67 -10.66 6.28
N GLU A 215 3.93 -11.08 6.46
CA GLU A 215 5.09 -10.29 6.08
C GLU A 215 5.34 -10.42 4.56
N PHE A 216 5.97 -9.41 3.97
CA PHE A 216 6.55 -9.56 2.64
C PHE A 216 7.59 -10.67 2.65
N LYS A 217 7.63 -11.47 1.59
CA LYS A 217 8.65 -12.51 1.41
C LYS A 217 10.04 -11.88 1.28
N PRO A 218 11.13 -12.60 1.62
CA PRO A 218 12.48 -12.11 1.41
C PRO A 218 12.72 -11.67 -0.05
N ALA A 219 13.54 -10.64 -0.24
CA ALA A 219 13.70 -10.00 -1.55
C ALA A 219 14.20 -10.95 -2.65
N ALA A 220 15.03 -11.94 -2.28
CA ALA A 220 15.49 -12.96 -3.21
C ALA A 220 14.33 -13.84 -3.72
N GLU A 221 13.41 -14.21 -2.83
CA GLU A 221 12.22 -15.01 -3.19
C GLU A 221 11.25 -14.18 -4.03
N ILE A 222 10.96 -12.92 -3.65
CA ILE A 222 10.15 -12.00 -4.46
C ILE A 222 10.76 -11.86 -5.86
N ARG A 223 12.07 -11.62 -5.97
CA ARG A 223 12.74 -11.47 -7.27
C ARG A 223 12.62 -12.74 -8.12
N GLN A 224 12.76 -13.91 -7.51
CA GLN A 224 12.58 -15.17 -8.20
C GLN A 224 11.15 -15.30 -8.74
N ILE A 225 10.14 -15.12 -7.89
CA ILE A 225 8.72 -15.21 -8.26
C ILE A 225 8.39 -14.26 -9.42
N LEU A 226 8.81 -12.99 -9.34
CA LEU A 226 8.58 -12.00 -10.39
C LEU A 226 9.25 -12.39 -11.71
N THR A 227 10.51 -12.85 -11.64
CA THR A 227 11.27 -13.25 -12.83
C THR A 227 10.63 -14.46 -13.53
N GLU A 228 10.13 -15.44 -12.78
CA GLU A 228 9.41 -16.61 -13.31
C GLU A 228 8.13 -16.22 -14.07
N HIS A 229 7.54 -15.06 -13.75
CA HIS A 229 6.36 -14.50 -14.43
C HIS A 229 6.73 -13.45 -15.50
N GLY A 230 8.01 -13.31 -15.84
CA GLY A 230 8.48 -12.35 -16.86
C GLY A 230 8.41 -10.88 -16.45
N ILE A 231 8.24 -10.62 -15.14
CA ILE A 231 8.25 -9.29 -14.52
C ILE A 231 9.68 -8.99 -14.09
N THR A 232 10.41 -8.26 -14.94
CA THR A 232 11.86 -8.06 -14.80
C THR A 232 12.22 -6.56 -14.78
N PRO A 233 13.30 -6.16 -14.10
CA PRO A 233 13.63 -4.74 -13.87
C PRO A 233 14.06 -3.97 -15.14
N ASP A 234 14.31 -4.66 -16.25
CA ASP A 234 14.61 -4.07 -17.56
C ASP A 234 13.34 -3.61 -18.32
N LYS A 235 12.14 -3.94 -17.82
CA LYS A 235 10.86 -3.54 -18.41
C LYS A 235 10.15 -2.48 -17.57
N THR A 236 9.39 -1.62 -18.24
CA THR A 236 8.40 -0.78 -17.57
C THR A 236 7.22 -1.65 -17.14
N ALA A 237 6.91 -1.67 -15.84
CA ALA A 237 5.78 -2.42 -15.30
C ALA A 237 4.53 -1.53 -15.14
N TYR A 238 3.42 -1.93 -15.75
CA TYR A 238 2.09 -1.37 -15.49
C TYR A 238 1.29 -2.38 -14.67
N SER A 239 1.10 -2.10 -13.38
CA SER A 239 0.36 -2.97 -12.48
C SER A 239 -1.06 -2.44 -12.22
N TYR A 240 -2.04 -3.36 -12.11
CA TYR A 240 -3.43 -3.03 -11.82
C TYR A 240 -4.15 -4.13 -11.04
#